data_AF-A0A1N6X9H4-F1
#
_entry.id   AF-A0A1N6X9H4-F1
#
_cell.length_a   1.000
_cell.length_b   1.000
_cell.length_c   1.000
_cell.angle_alpha   90.00
_cell.angle_beta   90.00
_cell.angle_gamma   90.00
#
_symmetry.space_group_name_H-M   'P 1'
#
loop_
_entity.id
_entity.type
_entity.pdbx_description
1 polymer ?
#
loop_
_entity_poly.entity_id
_entity_poly.type
_entity_poly.pdbx_seq_one_letter_code
_entity_poly.pdbx_strand_id
1 'polypeptide(L)'
;MSSLRPGDSFQKEVNITQGLHAFQDNHSVFVSTFGDNTTYNFTKEIDASNSPEVLTPYIKNVTVANGTIEGKQSAVAYVTLANPSIQTYSSKLFVHTLGTEGSFYPASIRPGGTRTIKVELLDDDGQEIAGEARLYSGNLTEADGGLDQMGFVGTAGEQTETWNESFEPVRPTWMDSHYEYTNKTHAPSFGEKLSGGHEIEGIPLAYLVFSLFGVFVVVRRLR
;
A
#
# COMPACT_ATOMS: atom_id res chain seq x y z
N MET A 1 -36.07 -12.77 22.66
CA MET A 1 -36.09 -11.28 22.65
C MET A 1 -36.54 -10.83 24.02
N SER A 2 -35.68 -10.12 24.76
CA SER A 2 -36.04 -9.49 26.03
C SER A 2 -37.02 -8.35 25.74
N SER A 3 -38.22 -8.40 26.32
CA SER A 3 -39.21 -7.33 26.22
C SER A 3 -38.83 -6.19 27.16
N LEU A 4 -38.62 -4.99 26.62
CA LEU A 4 -38.45 -3.77 27.43
C LEU A 4 -39.79 -3.41 28.09
N ARG A 5 -39.77 -3.10 29.39
CA ARG A 5 -40.93 -2.60 30.13
C ARG A 5 -41.00 -1.07 30.03
N PRO A 6 -42.17 -0.45 30.33
CA PRO A 6 -42.27 1.00 30.40
C PRO A 6 -41.25 1.59 31.38
N GLY A 7 -40.41 2.51 30.89
CA GLY A 7 -39.33 3.13 31.66
C GLY A 7 -37.97 2.44 31.56
N ASP A 8 -37.89 1.25 30.96
CA ASP A 8 -36.61 0.58 30.69
C ASP A 8 -35.87 1.31 29.56
N SER A 9 -34.55 1.43 29.70
CA SER A 9 -33.66 1.85 28.63
C SER A 9 -32.94 0.65 28.02
N PHE A 10 -32.70 0.70 26.72
CA PHE A 10 -31.86 -0.26 26.01
C PHE A 10 -30.74 0.49 25.31
N GLN A 11 -29.51 0.07 25.59
CA GLN A 11 -28.32 0.61 24.94
C GLN A 11 -27.63 -0.53 24.18
N LYS A 12 -27.24 -0.24 22.94
CA LYS A 12 -26.46 -1.16 22.11
C LYS A 12 -25.39 -0.37 21.38
N GLU A 13 -24.17 -0.86 21.44
CA GLU A 13 -23.06 -0.35 20.66
C GLU A 13 -22.90 -1.19 19.38
N VAL A 14 -22.63 -0.53 18.26
CA VAL A 14 -22.45 -1.16 16.95
C VAL A 14 -21.19 -0.59 16.32
N ASN A 15 -20.28 -1.47 15.91
CA ASN A 15 -19.11 -1.09 15.13
C ASN A 15 -19.53 -0.88 13.66
N ILE A 16 -19.32 0.33 13.14
CA ILE A 16 -19.67 0.72 11.77
C ILE A 16 -18.47 0.80 10.84
N THR A 17 -17.25 0.49 11.32
CA THR A 17 -15.99 0.71 10.58
C THR A 17 -15.97 0.02 9.23
N GLN A 18 -16.54 -1.19 9.13
CA GLN A 18 -16.63 -1.93 7.86
C GLN A 18 -17.49 -1.21 6.79
N GLY A 19 -18.42 -0.35 7.22
CA GLY A 19 -19.26 0.45 6.32
C GLY A 19 -18.64 1.78 5.90
N LEU A 20 -17.48 2.16 6.44
CA LEU A 20 -16.81 3.42 6.09
C LEU A 20 -16.20 3.32 4.69
N HIS A 21 -16.47 4.31 3.85
CA HIS A 21 -15.93 4.40 2.51
C HIS A 21 -14.69 5.31 2.49
N ALA A 22 -13.53 4.74 2.20
CA ALA A 22 -12.24 5.42 2.37
C ALA A 22 -12.02 6.70 1.51
N PHE A 23 -12.75 6.86 0.39
CA PHE A 23 -12.69 8.07 -0.45
C PHE A 23 -13.93 8.97 -0.32
N GLN A 24 -14.63 8.92 0.80
CA GLN A 24 -15.76 9.79 1.11
C GLN A 24 -15.61 10.29 2.55
N ASP A 25 -15.64 11.61 2.75
CA ASP A 25 -15.54 12.16 4.11
C ASP A 25 -16.88 12.13 4.84
N ASN A 26 -17.98 12.24 4.09
CA ASN A 26 -19.32 12.31 4.66
C ASN A 26 -19.96 10.93 4.69
N HIS A 27 -20.37 10.52 5.89
CA HIS A 27 -21.02 9.25 6.13
C HIS A 27 -22.36 9.45 6.82
N SER A 28 -23.27 8.52 6.57
CA SER A 28 -24.60 8.51 7.17
C SER A 28 -24.88 7.15 7.79
N VAL A 29 -25.42 7.15 9.00
CA VAL A 29 -25.97 5.95 9.66
C VAL A 29 -27.48 6.08 9.69
N PHE A 30 -28.15 5.14 9.04
CA PHE A 30 -29.60 5.03 9.07
C PHE A 30 -30.01 4.03 10.17
N VAL A 31 -30.73 4.51 11.18
CA VAL A 31 -31.29 3.70 12.25
C VAL A 31 -32.80 3.61 12.03
N SER A 32 -33.32 2.39 11.88
CA SER A 32 -34.75 2.16 11.73
C SER A 32 -35.27 1.23 12.82
N THR A 33 -36.42 1.59 13.37
CA THR A 33 -37.21 0.80 14.32
C THR A 33 -38.58 0.47 13.72
N PHE A 34 -39.35 -0.38 14.39
CA PHE A 34 -40.73 -0.62 14.00
C PHE A 34 -41.58 0.64 14.31
N GLY A 35 -41.70 1.53 13.32
CA GLY A 35 -42.55 2.73 13.40
C GLY A 35 -41.84 4.07 13.18
N ASP A 36 -40.51 4.12 13.26
CA ASP A 36 -39.74 5.35 13.03
C ASP A 36 -38.35 5.07 12.46
N ASN A 37 -37.75 6.09 11.85
CA ASN A 37 -36.36 6.05 11.41
C ASN A 37 -35.66 7.39 11.70
N THR A 38 -34.35 7.32 11.87
CA THR A 38 -33.51 8.50 12.10
C THR A 38 -32.20 8.30 11.36
N THR A 39 -31.76 9.36 10.67
CA THR A 39 -30.47 9.39 9.99
C THR A 39 -29.52 10.28 10.78
N TYR A 40 -28.33 9.76 11.07
CA TYR A 40 -27.23 10.51 11.66
C TYR A 40 -26.15 10.73 10.62
N ASN A 41 -25.72 11.97 10.44
CA ASN A 41 -24.62 12.31 9.53
C ASN A 41 -23.38 12.68 10.35
N PHE A 42 -22.22 12.26 9.88
CA PHE A 42 -20.94 12.66 10.45
C PHE A 42 -19.88 12.74 9.34
N THR A 43 -18.84 13.51 9.62
CA THR A 43 -17.69 13.65 8.73
C THR A 43 -16.50 12.93 9.36
N LYS A 44 -15.84 12.07 8.60
CA LYS A 44 -14.57 11.41 8.96
C LYS A 44 -13.69 11.36 7.72
N GLU A 45 -12.62 12.13 7.73
CA GLU A 45 -11.55 12.01 6.75
C GLU A 45 -10.79 10.69 7.01
N ILE A 46 -10.52 9.94 5.93
CA ILE A 46 -9.87 8.63 6.00
C ILE A 46 -8.70 8.63 5.03
N ASP A 47 -7.50 8.42 5.57
CA ASP A 47 -6.34 8.09 4.74
C ASP A 47 -6.42 6.60 4.37
N ALA A 48 -6.86 6.30 3.15
CA ALA A 48 -7.08 4.95 2.67
C ALA A 48 -5.80 4.07 2.67
N SER A 49 -4.62 4.70 2.63
CA SER A 49 -3.32 4.02 2.62
C SER A 49 -2.76 3.77 4.02
N ASN A 50 -3.22 4.53 5.02
CA ASN A 50 -2.69 4.49 6.40
C ASN A 50 -3.74 4.19 7.49
N SER A 51 -4.99 3.89 7.13
CA SER A 51 -6.08 3.58 8.08
C SER A 51 -6.40 2.08 8.11
N PRO A 52 -5.66 1.25 8.88
CA PRO A 52 -5.80 -0.21 8.86
C PRO A 52 -7.17 -0.72 9.33
N GLU A 53 -7.94 0.10 10.07
CA GLU A 53 -9.28 -0.25 10.50
C GLU A 53 -10.31 -0.18 9.36
N VAL A 54 -10.06 0.67 8.36
CA VAL A 54 -10.92 0.79 7.16
C VAL A 54 -10.37 -0.14 6.10
N LEU A 55 -11.05 -1.27 5.91
CA LEU A 55 -10.64 -2.26 4.94
C LEU A 55 -10.73 -1.67 3.52
N THR A 56 -9.61 -1.67 2.82
CA THR A 56 -9.49 -1.21 1.43
C THR A 56 -8.81 -2.30 0.57
N PRO A 57 -8.95 -2.24 -0.76
CA PRO A 57 -8.22 -3.12 -1.64
C PRO A 57 -6.71 -2.91 -1.53
N TYR A 58 -5.94 -3.99 -1.62
CA TYR A 58 -4.47 -3.96 -1.50
C TYR A 58 -3.80 -4.93 -2.49
N ILE A 59 -2.50 -4.75 -2.69
CA ILE A 59 -1.63 -5.62 -3.48
C ILE A 59 -1.17 -6.77 -2.58
N LYS A 60 -1.67 -7.98 -2.87
CA LYS A 60 -1.37 -9.17 -2.09
C LYS A 60 0.04 -9.71 -2.38
N ASN A 61 0.42 -9.72 -3.65
CA ASN A 61 1.77 -10.08 -4.09
C ASN A 61 2.02 -9.65 -5.54
N VAL A 62 3.30 -9.59 -5.90
CA VAL A 62 3.79 -9.47 -7.28
C VAL A 62 4.68 -10.68 -7.58
N THR A 63 4.58 -11.22 -8.79
CA THR A 63 5.46 -12.30 -9.25
C THR A 63 5.95 -12.01 -10.66
N VAL A 64 7.26 -11.89 -10.82
CA VAL A 64 7.92 -11.80 -12.13
C VAL A 64 8.04 -13.21 -12.71
N ALA A 65 7.60 -13.39 -13.95
CA ALA A 65 7.55 -14.69 -14.59
C ALA A 65 7.80 -14.59 -16.10
N ASN A 66 8.14 -15.74 -16.69
CA ASN A 66 8.19 -15.88 -18.14
C ASN A 66 6.76 -15.80 -18.71
N GLY A 67 6.60 -14.98 -19.74
CA GLY A 67 5.35 -14.80 -20.44
C GLY A 67 5.56 -14.49 -21.91
N THR A 68 4.51 -13.96 -22.53
CA THR A 68 4.57 -13.50 -23.92
C THR A 68 3.92 -12.14 -24.07
N ILE A 69 4.55 -11.27 -24.84
CA ILE A 69 4.03 -9.98 -25.31
C ILE A 69 3.98 -10.07 -26.83
N GLU A 70 2.80 -9.85 -27.41
CA GLU A 70 2.58 -9.98 -28.87
C GLU A 70 3.10 -11.30 -29.48
N GLY A 71 3.03 -12.40 -28.72
CA GLY A 71 3.48 -13.73 -29.15
C GLY A 71 4.99 -13.96 -29.10
N LYS A 72 5.79 -12.97 -28.68
CA LYS A 72 7.22 -13.13 -28.39
C LYS A 72 7.44 -13.38 -26.91
N GLN A 73 8.44 -14.20 -26.57
CA GLN A 73 8.83 -14.43 -25.19
C GLN A 73 9.29 -13.10 -24.55
N SER A 74 8.81 -12.82 -23.35
CA SER A 74 9.17 -11.64 -22.56
C SER A 74 8.92 -11.89 -21.08
N ALA A 75 9.48 -11.05 -20.22
CA ALA A 75 9.10 -11.00 -18.82
C ALA A 75 7.70 -10.39 -18.64
N VAL A 76 6.96 -10.87 -17.64
CA VAL A 76 5.66 -10.33 -17.24
C VAL A 76 5.57 -10.31 -15.71
N ALA A 77 4.81 -9.37 -15.15
CA ALA A 77 4.46 -9.36 -13.74
C ALA A 77 3.01 -9.83 -13.54
N TYR A 78 2.80 -10.79 -12.65
CA TYR A 78 1.48 -11.15 -12.14
C TYR A 78 1.24 -10.42 -10.82
N VAL A 79 0.41 -9.38 -10.86
CA VAL A 79 0.04 -8.60 -9.68
C VAL A 79 -1.29 -9.13 -9.15
N THR A 80 -1.28 -9.75 -7.98
CA THR A 80 -2.52 -10.22 -7.33
C THR A 80 -3.00 -9.17 -6.36
N LEU A 81 -4.27 -8.82 -6.50
CA LEU A 81 -4.97 -7.86 -5.67
C LEU A 81 -6.04 -8.57 -4.84
N ALA A 82 -6.32 -8.04 -3.66
CA ALA A 82 -7.38 -8.53 -2.78
C ALA A 82 -8.24 -7.36 -2.29
N ASN A 83 -9.56 -7.60 -2.16
CA ASN A 83 -10.48 -6.63 -1.57
C ASN A 83 -11.18 -7.26 -0.35
N PRO A 84 -10.68 -7.02 0.87
CA PRO A 84 -11.30 -7.52 2.10
C PRO A 84 -12.52 -6.71 2.54
N SER A 85 -12.79 -5.57 1.90
CA SER A 85 -13.91 -4.70 2.25
C SER A 85 -15.25 -5.27 1.79
N ILE A 86 -16.35 -4.74 2.35
CA ILE A 86 -17.71 -5.01 1.87
C ILE A 86 -18.10 -4.14 0.65
N GLN A 87 -17.21 -3.25 0.20
CA GLN A 87 -17.46 -2.26 -0.85
C GLN A 87 -16.64 -2.56 -2.11
N THR A 88 -17.06 -2.04 -3.26
CA THR A 88 -16.24 -2.10 -4.48
C THR A 88 -15.65 -0.72 -4.72
N TYR A 89 -14.34 -0.67 -4.93
CA TYR A 89 -13.63 0.55 -5.28
C TYR A 89 -13.34 0.56 -6.79
N SER A 90 -13.46 1.73 -7.42
CA SER A 90 -13.13 1.93 -8.83
C SER A 90 -11.61 2.07 -9.00
N SER A 91 -10.87 1.05 -8.59
CA SER A 91 -9.42 1.08 -8.52
C SER A 91 -8.73 0.85 -9.86
N LYS A 92 -7.50 1.33 -9.92
CA LYS A 92 -6.57 1.29 -11.05
C LYS A 92 -5.21 0.83 -10.54
N LEU A 93 -4.50 0.07 -11.37
CA LEU A 93 -3.15 -0.41 -11.10
C LEU A 93 -2.19 0.28 -12.06
N PHE A 94 -1.17 0.92 -11.51
CA PHE A 94 -0.04 1.47 -12.25
C PHE A 94 1.22 0.69 -11.89
N VAL A 95 1.92 0.14 -12.87
CA VAL A 95 3.17 -0.60 -12.66
C VAL A 95 4.30 0.05 -13.43
N HIS A 96 5.43 0.26 -12.79
CA HIS A 96 6.58 0.94 -13.39
C HIS A 96 7.86 0.15 -13.11
N THR A 97 8.67 -0.03 -14.16
CA THR A 97 10.02 -0.59 -14.15
C THR A 97 10.91 0.29 -15.02
N LEU A 98 12.21 -0.03 -15.10
CA LEU A 98 13.11 0.67 -16.03
C LEU A 98 12.70 0.46 -17.50
N GLY A 99 12.25 -0.76 -17.87
CA GLY A 99 11.86 -1.07 -19.25
C GLY A 99 10.45 -0.64 -19.63
N THR A 100 9.48 -0.74 -18.72
CA THR A 100 8.04 -0.58 -19.04
C THR A 100 7.56 0.86 -19.14
N GLU A 101 8.32 1.85 -18.64
CA GLU A 101 7.94 3.28 -18.65
C GLU A 101 6.46 3.53 -18.24
N GLY A 102 5.96 2.73 -17.30
CA GLY A 102 4.62 2.84 -16.73
C GLY A 102 3.52 2.17 -17.56
N SER A 103 2.87 1.15 -16.97
CA SER A 103 1.70 0.48 -17.53
C SER A 103 0.48 0.65 -16.63
N PHE A 104 -0.70 0.77 -17.26
CA PHE A 104 -1.96 1.08 -16.59
C PHE A 104 -3.03 0.01 -16.83
N TYR A 105 -3.70 -0.43 -15.76
CA TYR A 105 -4.75 -1.44 -15.83
C TYR A 105 -5.96 -1.10 -14.95
N PRO A 106 -7.21 -1.31 -15.44
CA PRO A 106 -8.40 -1.30 -14.58
C PRO A 106 -8.34 -2.43 -13.54
N ALA A 107 -8.49 -2.09 -12.26
CA ALA A 107 -8.12 -2.96 -11.15
C ALA A 107 -9.22 -3.18 -10.11
N SER A 108 -10.48 -2.85 -10.41
CA SER A 108 -11.61 -3.10 -9.51
C SER A 108 -11.76 -4.59 -9.17
N ILE A 109 -12.05 -4.87 -7.90
CA ILE A 109 -12.23 -6.21 -7.32
C ILE A 109 -13.52 -6.21 -6.52
N ARG A 110 -14.33 -7.26 -6.67
CA ARG A 110 -15.57 -7.44 -5.91
C ARG A 110 -15.27 -7.60 -4.40
N PRO A 111 -16.23 -7.27 -3.52
CA PRO A 111 -16.08 -7.46 -2.07
C PRO A 111 -15.72 -8.90 -1.72
N GLY A 112 -14.75 -9.08 -0.81
CA GLY A 112 -14.21 -10.39 -0.40
C GLY A 112 -13.44 -11.14 -1.49
N GLY A 113 -13.18 -10.52 -2.64
CA GLY A 113 -12.59 -11.18 -3.82
C GLY A 113 -11.08 -10.97 -3.96
N THR A 114 -10.51 -11.73 -4.89
CA THR A 114 -9.13 -11.57 -5.38
C THR A 114 -9.11 -11.52 -6.90
N ARG A 115 -8.12 -10.82 -7.47
CA ARG A 115 -7.92 -10.76 -8.92
C ARG A 115 -6.42 -10.67 -9.22
N THR A 116 -5.95 -11.45 -10.18
CA THR A 116 -4.58 -11.34 -10.70
C THR A 116 -4.59 -10.66 -12.05
N ILE A 117 -3.73 -9.66 -12.22
CA ILE A 117 -3.54 -8.91 -13.46
C ILE A 117 -2.17 -9.28 -14.02
N LYS A 118 -2.14 -9.71 -15.28
CA LYS A 118 -0.90 -9.88 -16.05
C LYS A 118 -0.49 -8.51 -16.57
N VAL A 119 0.70 -8.08 -16.18
CA VAL A 119 1.35 -6.84 -16.59
C VAL A 119 2.50 -7.18 -17.51
N GLU A 120 2.52 -6.53 -18.67
CA GLU A 120 3.56 -6.72 -19.66
C GLU A 120 4.80 -5.91 -19.24
N LEU A 121 5.93 -6.61 -19.09
CA LEU A 121 7.20 -5.96 -18.76
C LEU A 121 8.02 -5.83 -20.05
N LEU A 122 8.45 -4.61 -20.35
CA LEU A 122 9.27 -4.31 -21.53
C LEU A 122 10.78 -4.35 -21.20
N ASP A 123 11.11 -4.81 -19.99
CA ASP A 123 12.48 -5.15 -19.59
C ASP A 123 13.00 -6.38 -20.35
N ASP A 124 14.32 -6.46 -20.51
CA ASP A 124 14.99 -7.55 -21.22
C ASP A 124 14.79 -8.91 -20.54
N ASP A 125 14.61 -9.97 -21.34
CA ASP A 125 14.45 -11.33 -20.83
C ASP A 125 15.72 -11.83 -20.10
N GLY A 126 15.51 -12.60 -19.04
CA GLY A 126 16.59 -13.18 -18.22
C GLY A 126 17.34 -12.19 -17.34
N GLN A 127 16.94 -10.92 -17.29
CA GLN A 127 17.50 -9.94 -16.36
C GLN A 127 16.69 -9.87 -15.06
N GLU A 128 17.34 -9.40 -14.00
CA GLU A 128 16.66 -9.02 -12.77
C GLU A 128 15.85 -7.75 -13.03
N ILE A 129 14.56 -7.77 -12.71
CA ILE A 129 13.65 -6.66 -12.93
C ILE A 129 13.25 -6.07 -11.59
N ALA A 130 13.61 -4.81 -11.37
CA ALA A 130 13.14 -4.00 -10.26
C ALA A 130 12.01 -3.08 -10.71
N GLY A 131 10.98 -2.95 -9.87
CA GLY A 131 9.86 -2.08 -10.15
C GLY A 131 8.97 -1.84 -8.95
N GLU A 132 7.86 -1.18 -9.22
CA GLU A 132 6.85 -0.84 -8.24
C GLU A 132 5.45 -0.96 -8.84
N ALA A 133 4.50 -1.35 -8.00
CA ALA A 133 3.10 -1.43 -8.31
C ALA A 133 2.33 -0.50 -7.37
N ARG A 134 1.50 0.38 -7.94
CA ARG A 134 0.65 1.34 -7.22
C ARG A 134 -0.82 1.02 -7.49
N LEU A 135 -1.55 0.75 -6.43
CA LEU A 135 -3.00 0.61 -6.46
C LEU A 135 -3.61 1.93 -5.96
N TYR A 136 -4.60 2.44 -6.69
CA TYR A 136 -5.24 3.71 -6.35
C TYR A 136 -6.69 3.74 -6.83
N SER A 137 -7.55 4.53 -6.19
CA SER A 137 -8.94 4.75 -6.65
C SER A 137 -9.25 6.22 -6.93
N GLY A 138 -8.48 7.15 -6.38
CA GLY A 138 -8.60 8.59 -6.65
C GLY A 138 -7.64 9.05 -7.75
N ASN A 139 -6.96 10.15 -7.49
CA ASN A 139 -5.96 10.71 -8.39
C ASN A 139 -4.56 10.15 -8.06
N LEU A 140 -3.83 9.63 -9.05
CA LEU A 140 -2.48 9.09 -8.86
C LEU A 140 -1.47 10.18 -8.45
N THR A 141 -1.77 11.45 -8.77
CA THR A 141 -0.93 12.60 -8.42
C THR A 141 -1.19 13.14 -7.01
N GLU A 142 -2.10 12.54 -6.25
CA GLU A 142 -2.49 12.97 -4.90
C GLU A 142 -2.39 11.80 -3.92
N ALA A 143 -1.97 12.07 -2.68
CA ALA A 143 -1.71 11.01 -1.68
C ALA A 143 -2.99 10.33 -1.20
N ASP A 144 -4.06 11.10 -1.04
CA ASP A 144 -5.40 10.66 -0.67
C ASP A 144 -6.08 9.79 -1.75
N GLY A 145 -5.54 9.78 -2.97
CA GLY A 145 -5.99 8.89 -4.05
C GLY A 145 -5.46 7.46 -3.94
N GLY A 146 -4.41 7.26 -3.15
CA GLY A 146 -3.68 5.99 -3.00
C GLY A 146 -4.43 4.94 -2.19
N LEU A 147 -4.24 3.68 -2.57
CA LEU A 147 -4.71 2.53 -1.81
C LEU A 147 -3.53 1.75 -1.22
N ASP A 148 -2.56 1.43 -2.06
CA ASP A 148 -1.42 0.60 -1.68
C ASP A 148 -0.25 0.79 -2.66
N GLN A 149 0.97 0.54 -2.20
CA GLN A 149 2.17 0.54 -3.02
C GLN A 149 3.08 -0.61 -2.60
N MET A 150 3.59 -1.35 -3.60
CA MET A 150 4.49 -2.48 -3.39
C MET A 150 5.67 -2.39 -4.34
N GLY A 151 6.87 -2.33 -3.78
CA GLY A 151 8.10 -2.55 -4.54
C GLY A 151 8.33 -4.03 -4.77
N PHE A 152 8.96 -4.36 -5.90
CA PHE A 152 9.31 -5.75 -6.23
C PHE A 152 10.66 -5.82 -6.96
N VAL A 153 11.35 -6.94 -6.77
CA VAL A 153 12.52 -7.32 -7.56
C VAL A 153 12.48 -8.81 -7.85
N GLY A 154 12.82 -9.20 -9.08
CA GLY A 154 12.96 -10.62 -9.40
C GLY A 154 13.31 -10.91 -10.84
N THR A 155 13.79 -12.13 -11.06
CA THR A 155 14.10 -12.68 -12.38
C THR A 155 13.00 -13.65 -12.81
N ALA A 156 12.66 -13.66 -14.09
CA ALA A 156 11.62 -14.51 -14.63
C ALA A 156 11.95 -16.01 -14.43
N GLY A 157 11.08 -16.73 -13.71
CA GLY A 157 11.28 -18.15 -13.38
C GLY A 157 12.00 -18.39 -12.05
N GLU A 158 12.40 -17.32 -11.36
CA GLU A 158 12.95 -17.35 -10.02
C GLU A 158 11.96 -16.78 -9.00
N GLN A 159 12.34 -16.75 -7.72
CA GLN A 159 11.53 -16.15 -6.68
C GLN A 159 11.55 -14.61 -6.82
N THR A 160 10.38 -13.98 -6.67
CA THR A 160 10.26 -12.53 -6.59
C THR A 160 10.24 -12.08 -5.13
N GLU A 161 11.05 -11.07 -4.81
CA GLU A 161 11.00 -10.38 -3.53
C GLU A 161 10.08 -9.16 -3.63
N THR A 162 9.32 -8.90 -2.58
CA THR A 162 8.36 -7.80 -2.51
C THR A 162 8.39 -7.12 -1.15
N TRP A 163 8.19 -5.82 -1.11
CA TRP A 163 8.06 -5.06 0.13
C TRP A 163 6.97 -3.99 0.00
N ASN A 164 6.28 -3.73 1.11
CA ASN A 164 5.28 -2.66 1.15
C ASN A 164 5.99 -1.31 1.23
N GLU A 165 5.45 -0.33 0.51
CA GLU A 165 5.90 1.05 0.55
C GLU A 165 4.72 1.95 0.95
N SER A 166 5.04 3.09 1.55
CA SER A 166 4.04 4.15 1.67
C SER A 166 3.70 4.65 0.26
N PHE A 167 2.42 4.91 0.01
CA PHE A 167 1.99 5.41 -1.28
C PHE A 167 2.62 6.78 -1.56
N GLU A 168 3.40 6.87 -2.64
CA GLU A 168 4.00 8.11 -3.12
C GLU A 168 3.24 8.60 -4.35
N PRO A 169 2.67 9.83 -4.33
CA PRO A 169 2.01 10.40 -5.50
C PRO A 169 3.00 10.58 -6.65
N VAL A 170 2.60 10.19 -7.85
CA VAL A 170 3.45 10.30 -9.03
C VAL A 170 2.73 10.94 -10.20
N ARG A 171 3.48 11.66 -11.03
CA ARG A 171 3.00 12.11 -12.32
C ARG A 171 3.07 10.95 -13.31
N PRO A 172 1.95 10.45 -13.82
CA PRO A 172 1.94 9.34 -14.76
C PRO A 172 2.61 9.70 -16.09
N THR A 173 2.98 8.67 -16.86
CA THR A 173 3.80 8.78 -18.07
C THR A 173 3.13 9.50 -19.25
N TRP A 174 1.82 9.73 -19.18
CA TRP A 174 1.09 10.56 -20.15
C TRP A 174 1.09 12.07 -19.83
N MET A 175 1.81 12.51 -18.78
CA MET A 175 1.92 13.92 -18.40
C MET A 175 3.32 14.49 -18.69
N ASP A 176 3.40 15.80 -18.90
CA ASP A 176 4.69 16.50 -19.00
C ASP A 176 5.45 16.43 -17.67
N SER A 177 6.77 16.20 -17.75
CA SER A 177 7.63 15.96 -16.56
C SER A 177 7.09 14.82 -15.70
N HIS A 178 6.81 13.67 -16.35
CA HIS A 178 6.34 12.48 -15.65
C HIS A 178 7.41 11.91 -14.74
N TYR A 179 6.95 11.14 -13.75
CA TYR A 179 7.83 10.39 -12.89
C TYR A 179 8.59 9.35 -13.70
N GLU A 180 9.91 9.33 -13.56
CA GLU A 180 10.78 8.27 -14.07
C GLU A 180 11.14 7.35 -12.92
N TYR A 181 10.97 6.04 -13.14
CA TYR A 181 11.43 5.06 -12.17
C TYR A 181 12.95 5.06 -12.18
N THR A 182 13.54 5.39 -11.04
CA THR A 182 14.96 5.19 -10.81
C THR A 182 15.11 3.97 -9.95
N ASN A 183 16.02 3.06 -10.32
CA ASN A 183 16.29 1.82 -9.60
C ASN A 183 16.78 2.18 -8.18
N LYS A 184 15.84 2.36 -7.24
CA LYS A 184 16.13 2.55 -5.82
C LYS A 184 16.51 1.18 -5.29
N THR A 185 17.78 0.83 -5.46
CA THR A 185 18.44 -0.36 -4.90
C THR A 185 17.99 -0.58 -3.45
N HIS A 186 17.14 -1.59 -3.24
CA HIS A 186 16.73 -2.23 -1.99
C HIS A 186 16.30 -1.30 -0.82
N ALA A 187 15.04 -1.43 -0.37
CA ALA A 187 14.50 -0.77 0.82
C ALA A 187 15.52 -0.66 1.97
N PRO A 188 15.67 0.51 2.62
CA PRO A 188 16.75 0.76 3.56
C PRO A 188 16.69 -0.27 4.69
N SER A 189 17.81 -0.98 4.88
CA SER A 189 18.00 -1.84 6.04
C SER A 189 17.69 -1.02 7.30
N PHE A 190 17.03 -1.62 8.28
CA PHE A 190 16.50 -1.00 9.49
C PHE A 190 17.53 -0.12 10.29
N GLY A 191 18.82 -0.18 9.95
CA GLY A 191 19.89 0.64 10.53
C GLY A 191 19.99 2.08 10.04
N GLU A 192 19.55 2.41 8.82
CA GLU A 192 19.67 3.78 8.27
C GLU A 192 18.64 4.76 8.83
N LYS A 193 17.44 4.29 9.24
CA LYS A 193 16.42 5.15 9.88
C LYS A 193 16.86 5.71 11.24
N LEU A 194 17.86 5.13 11.90
CA LEU A 194 18.38 5.61 13.18
C LEU A 194 19.53 6.62 13.04
N SER A 195 20.12 6.72 11.84
CA SER A 195 21.21 7.63 11.53
C SER A 195 20.66 8.73 10.62
N GLY A 196 20.20 9.84 11.20
CA GLY A 196 19.65 10.99 10.46
C GLY A 196 20.65 11.67 9.52
N GLY A 197 20.98 11.01 8.40
CA GLY A 197 21.67 11.55 7.23
C GLY A 197 23.03 12.20 7.46
N HIS A 198 23.74 11.90 8.55
CA HIS A 198 25.08 12.44 8.82
C HIS A 198 26.10 11.31 8.81
N GLU A 199 26.84 11.21 7.70
CA GLU A 199 28.09 10.47 7.61
C GLU A 199 29.26 11.42 7.84
N ILE A 200 30.16 11.07 8.76
CA ILE A 200 31.49 11.68 8.86
C ILE A 200 32.47 10.57 8.47
N GLU A 201 33.19 10.77 7.35
CA GLU A 201 34.27 9.88 6.88
C GLU A 201 33.92 8.37 6.84
N GLY A 202 32.71 8.03 6.35
CA GLY A 202 32.35 6.63 6.03
C GLY A 202 32.10 5.72 7.23
N ILE A 203 31.93 6.28 8.44
CA ILE A 203 31.53 5.52 9.64
C ILE A 203 30.14 5.98 10.10
N PRO A 204 29.13 5.09 10.19
CA PRO A 204 27.82 5.45 10.71
C PRO A 204 27.93 5.94 12.17
N LEU A 205 27.40 7.13 12.47
CA LEU A 205 27.46 7.78 13.79
C LEU A 205 26.92 6.90 14.94
N ALA A 206 26.02 5.96 14.62
CA ALA A 206 25.52 4.97 15.58
C ALA A 206 26.65 4.14 16.22
N TYR A 207 27.70 3.80 15.45
CA TYR A 207 28.86 3.09 15.99
C TYR A 207 29.70 3.97 16.94
N LEU A 208 29.79 5.27 16.69
CA LEU A 208 30.47 6.20 17.60
C LEU A 208 29.73 6.34 18.93
N VAL A 209 28.40 6.43 18.92
CA VAL A 209 27.60 6.50 20.16
C VAL A 209 27.70 5.19 20.96
N PHE A 210 27.65 4.02 20.31
CA PHE A 210 27.83 2.74 21.00
C PHE A 210 29.24 2.54 21.55
N SER A 211 30.27 3.02 20.84
CA SER A 211 31.66 2.96 21.31
C SER A 211 31.90 3.87 22.53
N LEU A 212 31.31 5.07 22.56
CA LEU A 212 31.42 5.99 23.69
C LEU A 212 30.64 5.49 24.93
N PHE A 213 29.44 4.93 24.76
CA PHE A 213 28.71 4.31 25.86
C PHE A 213 29.38 3.02 26.37
N GLY A 214 29.93 2.20 25.48
CA GLY A 214 30.68 1.00 25.84
C GLY A 214 31.93 1.32 26.67
N VAL A 215 32.71 2.31 26.24
CA VAL A 215 33.89 2.78 26.99
C VAL A 215 33.49 3.41 28.32
N PHE A 216 32.41 4.20 28.38
CA PHE A 216 31.96 4.81 29.64
C PHE A 216 31.47 3.77 30.66
N VAL A 217 30.76 2.72 30.22
CA VAL A 217 30.29 1.64 31.10
C VAL A 217 31.47 0.79 31.62
N VAL A 218 32.47 0.52 30.79
CA VAL A 218 33.67 -0.22 31.20
C VAL A 218 34.52 0.59 32.18
N VAL A 219 34.73 1.88 31.93
CA VAL A 219 35.50 2.76 32.83
C VAL A 219 34.80 2.96 34.17
N ARG A 220 33.46 2.98 34.21
CA ARG A 220 32.69 3.13 35.45
C ARG A 220 32.63 1.84 36.29
N ARG A 221 32.92 0.67 35.70
CA ARG A 221 33.03 -0.61 36.43
C ARG A 221 34.43 -0.90 36.97
N LEU A 222 35.44 -0.14 36.55
CA LEU A 222 36.84 -0.28 36.96
C LEU A 222 37.30 0.78 37.98
N ARG A 223 36.37 1.57 38.53
CA ARG A 223 36.60 2.50 39.65
C ARG A 223 35.91 2.02 40.91
#